data_AF-A0A177NFW5-F1
#
_entry.id   AF-A0A177NFW5-F1
#
_cell.length_a   1.000
_cell.length_b   1.000
_cell.length_c   1.000
_cell.angle_alpha   90.00
_cell.angle_beta   90.00
_cell.angle_gamma   90.00
#
_symmetry.space_group_name_H-M   'P 1'
#
loop_
_entity.id
_entity.type
_entity.pdbx_description
1 polymer ?
#
loop_
_entity_poly.entity_id
_entity_poly.type
_entity_poly.pdbx_seq_one_letter_code
_entity_poly.pdbx_strand_id
1 'polypeptide(L)'
;MNLKTPAFMSQYVSECLTIVSNINSLSSGAMQTTLVDAVNHRLLAAGVPVVTKHENATSQANAEFDFQNWRITFGAPLMVPGSLDALRLGVNTVYHEARHCEQWFRMAQGLAAGKFNKNVQNRIDVSSAANIAAGMWIPQEIAQKAKANTDYSGNSDREVNAWWDSIYAASGGIRGKKLGHINERYNAYRNLPEEVDAWYLGDAVEAEFDSKCPKTGCPSYAYWKKKTSLSFSWRSSALKEVDKALDAYNKSKSAPNRSILKAKFDKWYDLKEQQGGSARAKGLDNPVLQLKAFLDQYNDEGAQGKKLFHGDQSELLAALAKRK
;
A
#
# COMPACT_ATOMS: atom_id res chain seq x y z
N MET A 1 -6.48 -3.12 14.39
CA MET A 1 -5.39 -3.31 13.41
C MET A 1 -5.09 -1.97 12.74
N ASN A 2 -3.87 -1.75 12.27
CA ASN A 2 -3.44 -0.49 11.65
C ASN A 2 -2.49 -0.73 10.47
N LEU A 3 -2.17 0.33 9.73
CA LEU A 3 -1.25 0.29 8.57
C LEU A 3 0.16 -0.20 8.92
N LYS A 4 0.56 -0.21 10.19
CA LYS A 4 1.85 -0.81 10.64
C LYS A 4 1.92 -2.32 10.51
N THR A 5 0.78 -2.99 10.35
CA THR A 5 0.72 -4.46 10.35
C THR A 5 1.44 -5.00 9.11
N PRO A 6 2.45 -5.89 9.22
CA PRO A 6 3.17 -6.42 8.06
C PRO A 6 2.25 -7.07 7.00
N ALA A 7 1.14 -7.68 7.43
CA ALA A 7 0.11 -8.20 6.54
C ALA A 7 -0.52 -7.11 5.66
N PHE A 8 -0.80 -5.91 6.20
CA PHE A 8 -1.37 -4.81 5.42
C PHE A 8 -0.36 -4.21 4.44
N MET A 9 0.91 -4.09 4.83
CA MET A 9 2.00 -3.67 3.95
C MET A 9 2.20 -4.67 2.79
N SER A 10 2.25 -5.97 3.08
CA SER A 10 2.41 -7.01 2.06
C SER A 10 1.22 -7.09 1.10
N GLN A 11 -0.01 -6.95 1.61
CA GLN A 11 -1.24 -6.91 0.81
C GLN A 11 -1.28 -5.68 -0.12
N TYR A 12 -0.97 -4.50 0.42
CA TYR A 12 -0.86 -3.27 -0.36
C TYR A 12 0.14 -3.42 -1.51
N VAL A 13 1.36 -3.89 -1.22
CA VAL A 13 2.38 -4.13 -2.25
C VAL A 13 1.92 -5.15 -3.29
N SER A 14 1.27 -6.25 -2.88
CA SER A 14 0.74 -7.25 -3.81
C SER A 14 -0.33 -6.68 -4.75
N GLU A 15 -1.19 -5.77 -4.28
CA GLU A 15 -2.14 -5.05 -5.13
C GLU A 15 -1.43 -4.06 -6.07
N CYS A 16 -0.41 -3.34 -5.59
CA CYS A 16 0.38 -2.41 -6.39
C CYS A 16 1.17 -3.10 -7.52
N LEU A 17 1.63 -4.34 -7.30
CA LEU A 17 2.32 -5.15 -8.32
C LEU A 17 1.43 -5.51 -9.52
N THR A 18 0.10 -5.35 -9.44
CA THR A 18 -0.77 -5.48 -10.62
C THR A 18 -0.49 -4.40 -11.69
N ILE A 19 -0.03 -3.22 -11.27
CA ILE A 19 0.35 -2.11 -12.15
C ILE A 19 1.54 -2.51 -13.04
N VAL A 20 2.52 -3.24 -12.49
CA VAL A 20 3.73 -3.70 -13.21
C VAL A 20 3.39 -4.41 -14.51
N SER A 21 2.38 -5.30 -14.48
CA SER A 21 1.99 -6.11 -15.63
C SER A 21 1.47 -5.27 -16.81
N ASN A 22 1.00 -4.05 -16.52
CA ASN A 22 0.39 -3.12 -17.48
C ASN A 22 1.09 -1.75 -17.47
N ILE A 23 2.32 -1.65 -16.94
CA ILE A 23 2.94 -0.36 -16.64
C ILE A 23 3.16 0.52 -17.88
N ASN A 24 3.32 -0.09 -19.06
CA ASN A 24 3.48 0.59 -20.35
C ASN A 24 2.15 1.03 -20.99
N SER A 25 1.00 0.53 -20.51
CA SER A 25 -0.33 0.81 -21.07
C SER A 25 -1.27 1.57 -20.13
N LEU A 26 -0.97 1.60 -18.82
CA LEU A 26 -1.69 2.42 -17.84
C LEU A 26 -1.28 3.90 -17.95
N SER A 27 -2.26 4.80 -17.87
CA SER A 27 -2.02 6.22 -17.68
C SER A 27 -1.62 6.52 -16.24
N SER A 28 -0.95 7.66 -16.02
CA SER A 28 -0.59 8.14 -14.67
C SER A 28 -1.79 8.17 -13.73
N GLY A 29 -2.92 8.73 -14.18
CA GLY A 29 -4.16 8.80 -13.40
C GLY A 29 -4.75 7.42 -13.04
N ALA A 30 -4.57 6.40 -13.90
CA ALA A 30 -4.98 5.03 -13.60
C ALA A 30 -4.07 4.37 -12.56
N MET A 31 -2.74 4.57 -12.66
CA MET A 31 -1.80 4.10 -11.63
C MET A 31 -2.10 4.73 -10.26
N GLN A 32 -2.34 6.04 -10.22
CA GLN A 32 -2.72 6.75 -8.99
C GLN A 32 -4.01 6.19 -8.38
N THR A 33 -5.04 5.96 -9.20
CA THR A 33 -6.29 5.32 -8.75
C THR A 33 -6.01 3.94 -8.14
N THR A 34 -5.24 3.08 -8.82
CA THR A 34 -4.89 1.75 -8.28
C THR A 34 -4.14 1.81 -6.95
N LEU A 35 -3.22 2.77 -6.76
CA LEU A 35 -2.55 2.95 -5.46
C LEU A 35 -3.49 3.44 -4.36
N VAL A 36 -4.40 4.38 -4.67
CA VAL A 36 -5.37 4.92 -3.71
C VAL A 36 -6.39 3.85 -3.32
N ASP A 37 -6.88 3.05 -4.27
CA ASP A 37 -7.80 1.93 -4.01
C ASP A 37 -7.12 0.87 -3.12
N ALA A 38 -5.89 0.48 -3.45
CA ALA A 38 -5.12 -0.48 -2.67
C ALA A 38 -4.89 -0.04 -1.22
N VAL A 39 -4.62 1.25 -0.99
CA VAL A 39 -4.45 1.78 0.37
C VAL A 39 -5.79 1.99 1.08
N ASN A 40 -6.85 2.33 0.36
CA ASN A 40 -8.22 2.41 0.88
C ASN A 40 -8.73 1.07 1.40
N HIS A 41 -8.39 -0.05 0.76
CA HIS A 41 -8.68 -1.38 1.29
C HIS A 41 -8.04 -1.60 2.68
N ARG A 42 -6.80 -1.09 2.89
CA ARG A 42 -6.11 -1.20 4.19
C ARG A 42 -6.64 -0.21 5.22
N LEU A 43 -6.96 1.03 4.83
CA LEU A 43 -7.61 2.03 5.69
C LEU A 43 -8.95 1.53 6.20
N LEU A 44 -9.81 1.02 5.31
CA LEU A 44 -11.12 0.45 5.68
C LEU A 44 -10.97 -0.74 6.63
N ALA A 45 -10.00 -1.63 6.39
CA ALA A 45 -9.70 -2.77 7.27
C ALA A 45 -9.09 -2.34 8.63
N ALA A 46 -8.50 -1.14 8.72
CA ALA A 46 -8.06 -0.52 9.97
C ALA A 46 -9.20 0.23 10.70
N GLY A 47 -10.40 0.32 10.11
CA GLY A 47 -11.50 1.15 10.63
C GLY A 47 -11.29 2.66 10.42
N VAL A 48 -10.40 3.05 9.50
CA VAL A 48 -10.14 4.44 9.13
C VAL A 48 -10.99 4.81 7.91
N PRO A 49 -11.57 6.03 7.82
CA PRO A 49 -12.31 6.45 6.64
C PRO A 49 -11.39 6.53 5.41
N VAL A 50 -11.83 5.93 4.30
CA VAL A 50 -11.16 5.98 2.99
C VAL A 50 -10.94 7.42 2.52
N VAL A 51 -9.86 7.64 1.78
CA VAL A 51 -9.51 8.92 1.15
C VAL A 51 -9.94 8.94 -0.31
N THR A 52 -10.22 10.12 -0.85
CA THR A 52 -10.43 10.29 -2.30
C THR A 52 -9.12 10.61 -3.03
N LYS A 53 -9.04 10.29 -4.32
CA LYS A 53 -7.96 10.78 -5.20
C LYS A 53 -8.29 12.19 -5.68
N HIS A 54 -7.32 13.08 -5.67
CA HIS A 54 -7.39 14.38 -6.33
C HIS A 54 -6.13 14.64 -7.16
N GLU A 55 -6.27 15.25 -8.33
CA GLU A 55 -5.15 15.59 -9.22
C GLU A 55 -4.91 17.10 -9.17
N ASN A 56 -3.69 17.52 -8.84
CA ASN A 56 -3.29 18.92 -8.83
C ASN A 56 -1.96 19.11 -9.55
N ALA A 57 -2.03 19.28 -10.88
CA ALA A 57 -0.86 19.39 -11.75
C ALA A 57 0.08 20.59 -11.43
N THR A 58 -0.35 21.57 -10.62
CA THR A 58 0.49 22.70 -10.20
C THR A 58 1.24 22.44 -8.88
N SER A 59 0.95 21.34 -8.18
CA SER A 59 1.68 20.96 -6.96
C SER A 59 3.11 20.56 -7.27
N GLN A 60 4.05 21.09 -6.48
CA GLN A 60 5.45 20.67 -6.48
C GLN A 60 5.69 19.40 -5.65
N ALA A 61 4.73 19.01 -4.80
CA ALA A 61 4.80 17.76 -4.06
C ALA A 61 4.42 16.57 -4.96
N ASN A 62 5.03 15.40 -4.70
CA ASN A 62 4.71 14.16 -5.40
C ASN A 62 3.25 13.74 -5.15
N ALA A 63 2.90 13.61 -3.86
CA ALA A 63 1.54 13.65 -3.37
C ALA A 63 1.51 14.33 -2.00
N GLU A 64 0.32 14.61 -1.47
CA GLU A 64 0.09 15.17 -0.14
C GLU A 64 -1.30 14.73 0.37
N PHE A 65 -1.39 14.35 1.64
CA PHE A 65 -2.66 14.16 2.34
C PHE A 65 -3.28 15.51 2.76
N ASP A 66 -4.24 15.96 1.96
CA ASP A 66 -5.10 17.09 2.27
C ASP A 66 -6.15 16.64 3.30
N PHE A 67 -5.80 16.77 4.58
CA PHE A 67 -6.64 16.41 5.72
C PHE A 67 -7.91 17.25 5.85
N GLN A 68 -7.94 18.46 5.26
CA GLN A 68 -9.11 19.34 5.28
C GLN A 68 -10.22 18.85 4.35
N ASN A 69 -9.85 18.17 3.25
CA ASN A 69 -10.77 17.61 2.27
C ASN A 69 -10.74 16.06 2.24
N TRP A 70 -10.02 15.44 3.18
CA TRP A 70 -9.83 13.99 3.35
C TRP A 70 -9.45 13.24 2.06
N ARG A 71 -8.41 13.73 1.38
CA ARG A 71 -7.99 13.27 0.05
C ARG A 71 -6.48 13.23 -0.12
N ILE A 72 -5.99 12.33 -0.96
CA ILE A 72 -4.59 12.36 -1.42
C ILE A 72 -4.56 13.16 -2.73
N THR A 73 -3.86 14.29 -2.70
CA THR A 73 -3.63 15.16 -3.85
C THR A 73 -2.33 14.78 -4.53
N PHE A 74 -2.35 14.52 -5.83
CA PHE A 74 -1.18 14.14 -6.63
C PHE A 74 -0.64 15.31 -7.45
N GLY A 75 0.67 15.53 -7.40
CA GLY A 75 1.37 16.43 -8.32
C GLY A 75 1.70 15.75 -9.64
N ALA A 76 2.14 16.55 -10.63
CA ALA A 76 2.50 16.07 -11.96
C ALA A 76 3.65 15.02 -12.03
N PRO A 77 4.70 15.03 -11.16
CA PRO A 77 5.88 14.20 -11.41
C PRO A 77 5.80 12.75 -10.89
N LEU A 78 4.85 12.40 -10.01
CA LEU A 78 4.92 11.12 -9.27
C LEU A 78 4.71 9.87 -10.15
N MET A 79 3.97 9.98 -11.26
CA MET A 79 3.63 8.81 -12.09
C MET A 79 3.98 9.01 -13.56
N VAL A 80 4.96 8.22 -14.02
CA VAL A 80 5.41 8.19 -15.41
C VAL A 80 5.14 6.79 -16.00
N PRO A 81 4.29 6.66 -17.03
CA PRO A 81 4.03 5.39 -17.70
C PRO A 81 5.33 4.70 -18.14
N GLY A 82 5.40 3.39 -17.95
CA GLY A 82 6.59 2.57 -18.21
C GLY A 82 7.71 2.64 -17.16
N SER A 83 7.69 3.60 -16.22
CA SER A 83 8.77 3.79 -15.23
C SER A 83 8.51 3.01 -13.93
N LEU A 84 9.27 1.93 -13.72
CA LEU A 84 9.27 1.19 -12.45
C LEU A 84 9.76 2.02 -11.27
N ASP A 85 10.68 2.97 -11.48
CA ASP A 85 11.18 3.85 -10.41
C ASP A 85 10.13 4.89 -10.00
N ALA A 86 9.32 5.40 -10.94
CA ALA A 86 8.18 6.27 -10.61
C ALA A 86 7.08 5.50 -9.86
N LEU A 87 6.74 4.28 -10.32
CA LEU A 87 5.79 3.42 -9.62
C LEU A 87 6.24 3.13 -8.17
N ARG A 88 7.49 2.71 -7.98
CA ARG A 88 8.12 2.49 -6.67
C ARG A 88 7.99 3.71 -5.75
N LEU A 89 8.38 4.89 -6.25
CA LEU A 89 8.26 6.14 -5.49
C LEU A 89 6.80 6.42 -5.11
N GLY A 90 5.86 6.15 -6.02
CA GLY A 90 4.43 6.22 -5.77
C GLY A 90 3.94 5.25 -4.69
N VAL A 91 4.42 4.00 -4.69
CA VAL A 91 4.09 2.99 -3.67
C VAL A 91 4.55 3.44 -2.28
N ASN A 92 5.76 3.99 -2.15
CA ASN A 92 6.23 4.61 -0.91
C ASN A 92 5.32 5.79 -0.51
N THR A 93 5.18 6.76 -1.42
CA THR A 93 4.51 8.05 -1.14
C THR A 93 3.04 7.87 -0.79
N VAL A 94 2.28 7.06 -1.53
CA VAL A 94 0.83 6.90 -1.24
C VAL A 94 0.59 6.18 0.09
N TYR A 95 1.47 5.26 0.50
CA TYR A 95 1.37 4.62 1.81
C TYR A 95 1.77 5.57 2.96
N HIS A 96 2.76 6.43 2.71
CA HIS A 96 3.15 7.52 3.60
C HIS A 96 1.98 8.50 3.83
N GLU A 97 1.36 9.02 2.76
CA GLU A 97 0.18 9.91 2.87
C GLU A 97 -1.02 9.24 3.55
N ALA A 98 -1.27 7.95 3.26
CA ALA A 98 -2.31 7.20 3.95
C ALA A 98 -2.00 6.97 5.44
N ARG A 99 -0.73 6.97 5.84
CA ARG A 99 -0.36 6.93 7.26
C ARG A 99 -0.72 8.24 7.95
N HIS A 100 -0.55 9.39 7.32
CA HIS A 100 -1.07 10.66 7.84
C HIS A 100 -2.60 10.66 7.98
N CYS A 101 -3.33 10.07 7.02
CA CYS A 101 -4.77 9.85 7.14
C CYS A 101 -5.14 9.04 8.39
N GLU A 102 -4.48 7.91 8.65
CA GLU A 102 -4.71 7.16 9.88
C GLU A 102 -4.37 7.99 11.13
N GLN A 103 -3.22 8.67 11.16
CA GLN A 103 -2.77 9.47 12.31
C GLN A 103 -3.79 10.56 12.68
N TRP A 104 -4.29 11.33 11.70
CA TRP A 104 -5.33 12.34 11.92
C TRP A 104 -6.63 11.74 12.45
N PHE A 105 -7.04 10.60 11.92
CA PHE A 105 -8.23 9.91 12.42
C PHE A 105 -8.05 9.43 13.86
N ARG A 106 -6.90 8.81 14.19
CA ARG A 106 -6.61 8.36 15.57
C ARG A 106 -6.53 9.51 16.55
N MET A 107 -5.98 10.65 16.14
CA MET A 107 -6.00 11.87 16.95
C MET A 107 -7.43 12.34 17.24
N ALA A 108 -8.32 12.34 16.23
CA ALA A 108 -9.73 12.69 16.45
C ALA A 108 -10.45 11.71 17.39
N GLN A 109 -10.13 10.41 17.31
CA GLN A 109 -10.65 9.39 18.23
C GLN A 109 -10.15 9.63 19.67
N GLY A 110 -8.84 9.89 19.85
CA GLY A 110 -8.24 10.24 21.15
C GLY A 110 -8.79 11.53 21.75
N LEU A 111 -9.10 12.52 20.92
CA LEU A 111 -9.72 13.78 21.34
C LEU A 111 -11.13 13.53 21.87
N ALA A 112 -11.95 12.79 21.11
CA ALA A 112 -13.29 12.39 21.51
C ALA A 112 -13.29 11.50 22.77
N ALA A 113 -12.24 10.70 22.97
CA ALA A 113 -12.05 9.82 24.13
C ALA A 113 -11.60 10.55 25.42
N GLY A 114 -11.19 11.82 25.35
CA GLY A 114 -10.63 12.54 26.51
C GLY A 114 -9.23 12.06 26.91
N LYS A 115 -8.42 11.60 25.95
CA LYS A 115 -7.13 10.94 26.19
C LYS A 115 -5.93 11.88 26.20
N PHE A 116 -6.08 13.09 25.68
CA PHE A 116 -5.02 14.10 25.66
C PHE A 116 -4.88 14.83 26.99
N ASN A 117 -3.71 15.42 27.21
CA ASN A 117 -3.47 16.26 28.39
C ASN A 117 -4.45 17.45 28.40
N LYS A 118 -5.18 17.64 29.50
CA LYS A 118 -6.18 18.72 29.66
C LYS A 118 -5.62 20.11 29.32
N ASN A 119 -4.35 20.38 29.64
CA ASN A 119 -3.70 21.66 29.33
C ASN A 119 -3.58 21.95 27.82
N VAL A 120 -3.69 20.92 26.98
CA VAL A 120 -3.81 21.03 25.52
C VAL A 120 -5.26 20.91 25.08
N GLN A 121 -6.01 19.94 25.64
CA GLN A 121 -7.39 19.65 25.26
C GLN A 121 -8.34 20.84 25.49
N ASN A 122 -8.05 21.71 26.48
CA ASN A 122 -8.82 22.92 26.80
C ASN A 122 -8.96 23.93 25.63
N ARG A 123 -8.33 23.70 24.48
CA ARG A 123 -8.47 24.54 23.26
C ARG A 123 -9.56 24.09 22.30
N ILE A 124 -10.01 22.83 22.36
CA ILE A 124 -11.01 22.29 21.45
C ILE A 124 -12.14 21.66 22.26
N ASP A 125 -13.34 22.22 22.13
CA ASP A 125 -14.53 21.62 22.72
C ASP A 125 -14.82 20.27 22.04
N VAL A 126 -14.90 19.21 22.84
CA VAL A 126 -15.16 17.85 22.39
C VAL A 126 -16.63 17.43 22.54
N SER A 127 -17.50 18.33 22.99
CA SER A 127 -18.93 18.07 23.22
C SER A 127 -19.62 17.51 21.98
N SER A 128 -19.33 18.06 20.79
CA SER A 128 -19.92 17.69 19.51
C SER A 128 -18.86 17.30 18.46
N ALA A 129 -19.28 16.52 17.47
CA ALA A 129 -18.42 16.22 16.31
C ALA A 129 -18.11 17.46 15.46
N ALA A 130 -19.01 18.46 15.43
CA ALA A 130 -18.77 19.73 14.73
C ALA A 130 -17.62 20.53 15.38
N ASN A 131 -17.54 20.52 16.72
CA ASN A 131 -16.50 21.26 17.44
C ASN A 131 -15.13 20.56 17.33
N ILE A 132 -15.10 19.22 17.29
CA ILE A 132 -13.91 18.43 16.92
C ILE A 132 -13.45 18.76 15.49
N ALA A 133 -14.39 18.76 14.51
CA ALA A 133 -14.10 19.07 13.12
C ALA A 133 -13.50 20.47 12.95
N ALA A 134 -14.13 21.48 13.56
CA ALA A 134 -13.67 22.86 13.54
C ALA A 134 -12.32 23.06 14.24
N GLY A 135 -12.08 22.37 15.38
CA GLY A 135 -10.84 22.47 16.13
C GLY A 135 -9.64 21.78 15.47
N MET A 136 -9.88 20.68 14.74
CA MET A 136 -8.84 19.95 14.02
C MET A 136 -8.69 20.35 12.54
N TRP A 137 -9.65 21.12 12.01
CA TRP A 137 -9.82 21.42 10.58
C TRP A 137 -9.91 20.16 9.69
N ILE A 138 -10.75 19.20 10.11
CA ILE A 138 -11.11 17.99 9.34
C ILE A 138 -12.59 18.02 8.96
N PRO A 139 -13.04 17.28 7.93
CA PRO A 139 -14.46 17.23 7.59
C PRO A 139 -15.34 16.69 8.73
N GLN A 140 -16.58 17.19 8.80
CA GLN A 140 -17.48 16.91 9.91
C GLN A 140 -17.85 15.42 10.00
N GLU A 141 -18.00 14.74 8.86
CA GLU A 141 -18.27 13.31 8.75
C GLU A 141 -17.10 12.43 9.25
N ILE A 142 -15.87 12.93 9.19
CA ILE A 142 -14.69 12.25 9.73
C ILE A 142 -14.70 12.37 11.26
N ALA A 143 -14.93 13.59 11.78
CA ALA A 143 -15.09 13.82 13.21
C ALA A 143 -16.28 13.05 13.81
N GLN A 144 -17.39 12.90 13.07
CA GLN A 144 -18.53 12.08 13.45
C GLN A 144 -18.13 10.60 13.60
N LYS A 145 -17.43 10.02 12.60
CA LYS A 145 -16.93 8.64 12.67
C LYS A 145 -15.94 8.45 13.84
N ALA A 146 -15.05 9.41 14.07
CA ALA A 146 -14.08 9.37 15.16
C ALA A 146 -14.72 9.50 16.55
N LYS A 147 -15.80 10.29 16.68
CA LYS A 147 -16.58 10.40 17.93
C LYS A 147 -17.50 9.20 18.16
N ALA A 148 -18.01 8.57 17.10
CA ALA A 148 -18.86 7.38 17.16
C ALA A 148 -18.09 6.10 17.52
N ASN A 149 -16.80 6.02 17.17
CA ASN A 149 -15.89 4.98 17.64
C ASN A 149 -14.61 5.63 18.20
N THR A 150 -14.48 5.68 19.52
CA THR A 150 -13.31 6.24 20.20
C THR A 150 -12.15 5.25 20.35
N ASP A 151 -12.29 3.99 19.93
CA ASP A 151 -11.22 2.99 19.97
C ASP A 151 -10.30 3.07 18.76
N TYR A 152 -9.02 3.34 19.01
CA TYR A 152 -7.92 3.35 18.03
C TYR A 152 -6.99 2.13 18.15
N SER A 153 -7.54 1.00 18.59
CA SER A 153 -6.86 -0.28 18.83
C SER A 153 -5.87 -0.71 17.72
N GLY A 154 -4.60 -0.77 18.13
CA GLY A 154 -3.44 -1.00 17.27
C GLY A 154 -2.40 0.13 17.37
N ASN A 155 -2.83 1.33 17.76
CA ASN A 155 -1.94 2.44 18.13
C ASN A 155 -2.03 2.66 19.66
N SER A 156 -0.97 3.18 20.27
CA SER A 156 -0.93 3.41 21.74
C SER A 156 -1.28 4.84 22.13
N ASP A 157 -1.83 5.06 23.35
CA ASP A 157 -2.09 6.41 23.87
C ASP A 157 -0.84 7.30 23.80
N ARG A 158 0.35 6.75 24.14
CA ARG A 158 1.64 7.46 24.06
C ARG A 158 1.95 7.96 22.65
N GLU A 159 1.67 7.14 21.65
CA GLU A 159 1.95 7.40 20.25
C GLU A 159 0.99 8.44 19.67
N VAL A 160 -0.32 8.28 19.92
CA VAL A 160 -1.34 9.25 19.49
C VAL A 160 -1.13 10.61 20.16
N ASN A 161 -0.74 10.62 21.45
CA ASN A 161 -0.35 11.84 22.16
C ASN A 161 0.89 12.51 21.53
N ALA A 162 1.87 11.75 21.03
CA ALA A 162 3.07 12.33 20.42
C ALA A 162 2.78 13.06 19.10
N TRP A 163 1.87 12.54 18.26
CA TRP A 163 1.41 13.26 17.05
C TRP A 163 0.60 14.51 17.43
N TRP A 164 -0.31 14.36 18.39
CA TRP A 164 -1.13 15.47 18.88
C TRP A 164 -0.29 16.61 19.46
N ASP A 165 0.74 16.28 20.24
CA ASP A 165 1.64 17.28 20.83
C ASP A 165 2.56 17.94 19.77
N SER A 166 2.86 17.24 18.67
CA SER A 166 3.59 17.80 17.52
C SER A 166 2.78 18.83 16.73
N ILE A 167 1.48 18.55 16.54
CA ILE A 167 0.61 19.28 15.61
C ILE A 167 -0.26 20.34 16.32
N TYR A 168 -0.89 20.00 17.45
CA TYR A 168 -1.96 20.78 18.09
C TYR A 168 -1.63 21.34 19.49
N ALA A 169 -0.55 20.90 20.15
CA ALA A 169 -0.21 21.43 21.47
C ALA A 169 0.08 22.94 21.50
N ALA A 170 0.17 23.49 22.71
CA ALA A 170 0.40 24.93 22.93
C ALA A 170 1.62 25.47 22.15
N SER A 171 2.58 24.60 21.85
CA SER A 171 3.71 24.79 20.94
C SER A 171 3.45 24.33 19.49
N GLY A 172 2.39 24.77 18.81
CA GLY A 172 2.08 24.33 17.44
C GLY A 172 2.88 24.89 16.23
N GLY A 173 3.84 25.82 16.28
CA GLY A 173 4.83 26.20 17.29
C GLY A 173 6.10 25.34 17.26
N ILE A 174 6.02 24.08 16.80
CA ILE A 174 7.12 23.26 16.28
C ILE A 174 6.90 23.03 14.78
N ARG A 175 5.79 22.36 14.37
CA ARG A 175 5.46 22.15 12.94
C ARG A 175 5.40 23.49 12.19
N GLY A 176 4.63 24.46 12.68
CA GLY A 176 4.55 25.80 12.06
C GLY A 176 5.88 26.57 11.98
N LYS A 177 6.81 26.38 12.94
CA LYS A 177 8.15 27.01 12.88
C LYS A 177 9.14 26.27 11.98
N LYS A 178 8.90 24.97 11.71
CA LYS A 178 9.75 24.15 10.82
C LYS A 178 9.34 24.27 9.36
N LEU A 179 8.03 24.25 9.06
CA LEU A 179 7.51 24.28 7.69
C LEU A 179 7.83 25.56 6.93
N GLY A 180 7.95 26.71 7.61
CA GLY A 180 8.32 27.99 6.96
C GLY A 180 9.68 28.00 6.25
N HIS A 181 10.55 27.01 6.51
CA HIS A 181 11.86 26.86 5.87
C HIS A 181 12.15 25.38 5.58
N ILE A 182 11.20 24.65 4.97
CA ILE A 182 11.30 23.19 4.83
C ILE A 182 12.59 22.71 4.14
N ASN A 183 13.13 23.45 3.17
CA ASN A 183 14.38 23.12 2.49
C ASN A 183 15.62 23.23 3.41
N GLU A 184 15.65 24.22 4.31
CA GLU A 184 16.73 24.39 5.30
C GLU A 184 16.56 23.46 6.52
N ARG A 185 15.33 22.98 6.74
CA ARG A 185 14.91 22.27 7.96
C ARG A 185 14.38 20.88 7.68
N TYR A 186 14.66 20.30 6.52
CA TYR A 186 14.11 19.01 6.07
C TYR A 186 14.35 17.89 7.10
N ASN A 187 15.56 17.78 7.64
CA ASN A 187 15.86 16.81 8.71
C ASN A 187 15.04 17.07 9.99
N ALA A 188 14.80 18.34 10.34
CA ALA A 188 14.00 18.70 11.51
C ALA A 188 12.50 18.42 11.28
N TYR A 189 12.02 18.50 10.04
CA TYR A 189 10.69 18.08 9.61
C TYR A 189 10.56 16.55 9.64
N ARG A 190 11.46 15.80 8.97
CA ARG A 190 11.48 14.33 8.97
C ARG A 190 11.58 13.71 10.37
N ASN A 191 12.12 14.46 11.36
CA ASN A 191 12.21 14.08 12.77
C ASN A 191 10.96 14.44 13.62
N LEU A 192 9.84 14.88 13.03
CA LEU A 192 8.57 15.02 13.74
C LEU A 192 7.96 13.63 14.02
N PRO A 193 7.27 13.39 15.16
CA PRO A 193 6.73 12.07 15.50
C PRO A 193 5.80 11.45 14.45
N GLU A 194 4.98 12.27 13.78
CA GLU A 194 4.07 11.87 12.70
C GLU A 194 4.83 11.54 11.41
N GLU A 195 5.90 12.29 11.12
CA GLU A 195 6.76 12.14 9.94
C GLU A 195 7.66 10.91 10.04
N VAL A 196 8.38 10.74 11.16
CA VAL A 196 9.23 9.56 11.42
C VAL A 196 8.42 8.27 11.22
N ASP A 197 7.18 8.29 11.71
CA ASP A 197 6.24 7.18 11.59
C ASP A 197 5.80 6.95 10.14
N ALA A 198 5.34 7.99 9.43
CA ALA A 198 4.92 7.88 8.03
C ALA A 198 6.07 7.48 7.09
N TRP A 199 7.27 8.03 7.29
CA TRP A 199 8.48 7.64 6.54
C TRP A 199 8.91 6.21 6.81
N TYR A 200 8.87 5.74 8.06
CA TYR A 200 9.19 4.35 8.38
C TYR A 200 8.26 3.36 7.64
N LEU A 201 6.96 3.68 7.54
CA LEU A 201 6.00 2.83 6.82
C LEU A 201 6.18 2.92 5.30
N GLY A 202 6.42 4.11 4.76
CA GLY A 202 6.73 4.31 3.34
C GLY A 202 7.97 3.55 2.88
N ASP A 203 9.08 3.70 3.62
CA ASP A 203 10.35 3.00 3.37
C ASP A 203 10.18 1.47 3.54
N ALA A 204 9.32 1.00 4.46
CA ALA A 204 9.02 -0.42 4.63
C ALA A 204 8.20 -1.02 3.47
N VAL A 205 7.20 -0.31 2.94
CA VAL A 205 6.49 -0.79 1.74
C VAL A 205 7.33 -0.70 0.47
N GLU A 206 8.27 0.25 0.38
CA GLU A 206 9.24 0.27 -0.72
C GLU A 206 10.18 -0.94 -0.65
N ALA A 207 10.71 -1.27 0.53
CA ALA A 207 11.55 -2.45 0.73
C ALA A 207 10.81 -3.78 0.42
N GLU A 208 9.54 -3.88 0.82
CA GLU A 208 8.66 -5.02 0.48
C GLU A 208 8.35 -5.06 -1.02
N PHE A 209 8.12 -3.91 -1.67
CA PHE A 209 7.98 -3.81 -3.11
C PHE A 209 9.26 -4.25 -3.82
N ASP A 210 10.44 -3.88 -3.32
CA ASP A 210 11.73 -4.25 -3.88
C ASP A 210 12.08 -5.73 -3.77
N SER A 211 11.70 -6.36 -2.66
CA SER A 211 11.87 -7.80 -2.46
C SER A 211 11.09 -8.60 -3.52
N LYS A 212 9.92 -8.09 -3.91
CA LYS A 212 9.03 -8.65 -4.94
C LYS A 212 9.27 -8.09 -6.35
N CYS A 213 9.90 -6.93 -6.48
CA CYS A 213 10.22 -6.24 -7.74
C CYS A 213 11.54 -5.43 -7.64
N PRO A 214 12.71 -6.07 -7.87
CA PRO A 214 13.99 -5.36 -7.83
C PRO A 214 14.14 -4.32 -8.95
N LYS A 215 14.99 -3.30 -8.73
CA LYS A 215 15.35 -2.27 -9.75
C LYS A 215 15.80 -2.82 -11.10
N THR A 216 16.36 -4.03 -11.14
CA THR A 216 16.75 -4.70 -12.40
C THR A 216 15.57 -5.15 -13.26
N GLY A 217 14.34 -4.90 -12.80
CA GLY A 217 13.08 -5.37 -13.37
C GLY A 217 12.43 -6.38 -12.42
N CYS A 218 11.11 -6.29 -12.26
CA CYS A 218 10.38 -7.26 -11.45
C CYS A 218 10.56 -8.70 -12.00
N PRO A 219 10.47 -9.74 -11.15
CA PRO A 219 10.46 -11.16 -11.55
C PRO A 219 9.21 -11.53 -12.34
N SER A 220 9.07 -10.96 -13.53
CA SER A 220 8.19 -11.45 -14.56
C SER A 220 8.81 -12.67 -15.23
N TYR A 221 7.98 -13.52 -15.81
CA TYR A 221 8.49 -14.58 -16.68
C TYR A 221 9.28 -14.04 -17.88
N ALA A 222 8.98 -12.84 -18.39
CA ALA A 222 9.81 -12.23 -19.43
C ALA A 222 11.25 -11.94 -18.94
N TYR A 223 11.38 -11.38 -17.73
CA TYR A 223 12.67 -11.18 -17.06
C TYR A 223 13.40 -12.50 -16.80
N TRP A 224 12.70 -13.50 -16.25
CA TRP A 224 13.24 -14.84 -16.00
C TRP A 224 13.66 -15.55 -17.31
N LYS A 225 12.85 -15.44 -18.37
CA LYS A 225 13.13 -16.03 -19.69
C LYS A 225 14.38 -15.40 -20.31
N LYS A 226 14.53 -14.08 -20.20
CA LYS A 226 15.73 -13.32 -20.59
C LYS A 226 16.96 -13.74 -19.79
N LYS A 227 16.86 -13.81 -18.45
CA LYS A 227 17.97 -14.28 -17.59
C LYS A 227 18.39 -15.72 -17.92
N THR A 228 17.43 -16.61 -18.15
CA THR A 228 17.69 -18.02 -18.49
C THR A 228 18.11 -18.24 -19.95
N SER A 229 17.85 -17.31 -20.87
CA SER A 229 18.36 -17.36 -22.25
C SER A 229 19.76 -16.80 -22.41
N LEU A 230 20.22 -15.96 -21.47
CA LEU A 230 21.57 -15.39 -21.45
C LEU A 230 22.61 -16.31 -20.80
N SER A 231 22.21 -17.43 -20.20
CA SER A 231 23.15 -18.46 -19.74
C SER A 231 23.64 -19.27 -20.94
N PHE A 232 24.96 -19.41 -21.08
CA PHE A 232 25.60 -20.26 -22.10
C PHE A 232 25.27 -21.77 -21.95
N SER A 233 24.59 -22.19 -20.87
CA SER A 233 24.06 -23.55 -20.74
C SER A 233 22.77 -23.72 -21.56
N TRP A 234 22.72 -24.75 -22.41
CA TRP A 234 21.52 -25.15 -23.15
C TRP A 234 20.27 -25.23 -22.25
N ARG A 235 19.19 -24.53 -22.61
CA ARG A 235 17.88 -24.62 -21.92
C ARG A 235 17.43 -26.09 -21.89
N SER A 236 17.29 -26.67 -20.69
CA SER A 236 16.83 -28.05 -20.54
C SER A 236 15.44 -28.24 -21.13
N SER A 237 15.12 -29.47 -21.56
CA SER A 237 13.79 -29.81 -22.10
C SER A 237 12.66 -29.46 -21.12
N ALA A 238 12.85 -29.72 -19.82
CA ALA A 238 11.91 -29.33 -18.78
C ALA A 238 11.68 -27.81 -18.70
N LEU A 239 12.71 -26.99 -18.90
CA LEU A 239 12.58 -25.53 -18.95
C LEU A 239 11.72 -25.07 -20.13
N LYS A 240 11.89 -25.71 -21.30
CA LYS A 240 11.09 -25.43 -22.51
C LYS A 240 9.61 -25.83 -22.33
N GLU A 241 9.35 -26.85 -21.52
CA GLU A 241 7.98 -27.25 -21.17
C GLU A 241 7.30 -26.26 -20.20
N VAL A 242 8.05 -25.69 -19.24
CA VAL A 242 7.58 -24.53 -18.45
C VAL A 242 7.28 -23.35 -19.37
N ASP A 243 8.19 -23.04 -20.31
CA ASP A 243 8.02 -21.93 -21.25
C ASP A 243 6.71 -22.02 -22.05
N LYS A 244 6.38 -23.23 -22.52
CA LYS A 244 5.18 -23.57 -23.30
C LYS A 244 3.90 -23.53 -22.46
N ALA A 245 3.93 -24.06 -21.25
CA ALA A 245 2.77 -24.05 -20.36
C ALA A 245 2.40 -22.62 -19.92
N LEU A 246 3.40 -21.76 -19.72
CA LEU A 246 3.17 -20.36 -19.36
C LEU A 246 2.66 -19.52 -20.55
N ASP A 247 3.11 -19.80 -21.77
CA ASP A 247 2.50 -19.19 -22.97
C ASP A 247 1.01 -19.54 -23.09
N ALA A 248 0.64 -20.82 -22.87
CA ALA A 248 -0.75 -21.26 -22.83
C ALA A 248 -1.56 -20.60 -21.70
N TYR A 249 -0.98 -20.48 -20.49
CA TYR A 249 -1.62 -19.76 -19.39
C TYR A 249 -1.80 -18.28 -19.70
N ASN A 250 -0.78 -17.58 -20.21
CA ASN A 250 -0.89 -16.15 -20.50
C ASN A 250 -1.94 -15.82 -21.58
N LYS A 251 -2.12 -16.70 -22.58
CA LYS A 251 -3.13 -16.55 -23.63
C LYS A 251 -4.59 -16.74 -23.17
N SER A 252 -4.81 -17.40 -22.04
CA SER A 252 -6.14 -17.86 -21.62
C SER A 252 -6.53 -17.50 -20.18
N LYS A 253 -5.54 -17.21 -19.34
CA LYS A 253 -5.62 -17.02 -17.88
C LYS A 253 -6.46 -18.06 -17.13
N SER A 254 -6.62 -19.25 -17.72
CA SER A 254 -7.56 -20.27 -17.25
C SER A 254 -6.98 -21.14 -16.13
N ALA A 255 -7.85 -21.59 -15.21
CA ALA A 255 -7.45 -22.48 -14.11
C ALA A 255 -6.83 -23.80 -14.60
N PRO A 256 -7.30 -24.47 -15.68
CA PRO A 256 -6.61 -25.64 -16.24
C PRO A 256 -5.18 -25.35 -16.69
N ASN A 257 -4.95 -24.24 -17.41
CA ASN A 257 -3.60 -23.89 -17.88
C ASN A 257 -2.69 -23.44 -16.73
N ARG A 258 -3.23 -22.85 -15.65
CA ARG A 258 -2.49 -22.61 -14.40
C ARG A 258 -2.03 -23.92 -13.75
N SER A 259 -2.91 -24.93 -13.69
CA SER A 259 -2.55 -26.26 -13.15
C SER A 259 -1.47 -26.97 -13.98
N ILE A 260 -1.56 -26.88 -15.31
CA ILE A 260 -0.53 -27.42 -16.22
C ILE A 260 0.80 -26.70 -16.00
N LEU A 261 0.79 -25.36 -15.93
CA LEU A 261 1.97 -24.54 -15.64
C LEU A 261 2.63 -24.96 -14.33
N LYS A 262 1.85 -25.08 -13.24
CA LYS A 262 2.38 -25.52 -11.94
C LYS A 262 3.05 -26.90 -12.07
N ALA A 263 2.37 -27.88 -12.67
CA ALA A 263 2.91 -29.23 -12.82
C ALA A 263 4.21 -29.29 -13.67
N LYS A 264 4.35 -28.44 -14.70
CA LYS A 264 5.61 -28.31 -15.44
C LYS A 264 6.70 -27.65 -14.62
N PHE A 265 6.35 -26.65 -13.80
CA PHE A 265 7.30 -25.94 -12.95
C PHE A 265 7.82 -26.82 -11.82
N ASP A 266 6.93 -27.52 -11.09
CA ASP A 266 7.27 -28.49 -10.05
C ASP A 266 8.28 -29.52 -10.59
N LYS A 267 7.95 -30.16 -11.73
CA LYS A 267 8.84 -31.12 -12.40
C LYS A 267 10.21 -30.54 -12.78
N TRP A 268 10.27 -29.27 -13.17
CA TRP A 268 11.55 -28.61 -13.47
C TRP A 268 12.35 -28.28 -12.20
N TYR A 269 11.66 -27.88 -11.13
CA TYR A 269 12.24 -27.62 -9.81
C TYR A 269 12.90 -28.88 -9.26
N ASP A 270 12.19 -30.01 -9.22
CA ASP A 270 12.68 -31.30 -8.73
C ASP A 270 13.96 -31.74 -9.44
N LEU A 271 13.98 -31.60 -10.78
CA LEU A 271 15.16 -31.88 -11.60
C LEU A 271 16.36 -30.97 -11.28
N LYS A 272 16.13 -29.75 -10.77
CA LYS A 272 17.21 -28.84 -10.36
C LYS A 272 17.68 -29.04 -8.94
N GLU A 273 16.81 -29.51 -8.05
CA GLU A 273 17.21 -29.99 -6.72
C GLU A 273 18.07 -31.25 -6.83
N GLN A 274 17.63 -32.24 -7.62
CA GLN A 274 18.37 -33.48 -7.89
C GLN A 274 19.73 -33.27 -8.56
N GLN A 275 19.90 -32.20 -9.35
CA GLN A 275 21.16 -31.85 -10.02
C GLN A 275 22.20 -31.17 -9.10
N GLY A 276 22.01 -31.20 -7.77
CA GLY A 276 23.03 -30.75 -6.81
C GLY A 276 23.21 -29.22 -6.72
N GLY A 277 22.26 -28.43 -7.24
CA GLY A 277 22.34 -26.95 -7.22
C GLY A 277 22.21 -26.30 -5.84
N SER A 278 22.15 -27.09 -4.76
CA SER A 278 21.64 -26.70 -3.44
C SER A 278 22.42 -25.60 -2.69
N ALA A 279 23.68 -25.32 -3.07
CA ALA A 279 24.46 -24.22 -2.50
C ALA A 279 24.15 -22.87 -3.17
N ARG A 280 23.99 -22.84 -4.50
CA ARG A 280 23.65 -21.61 -5.26
C ARG A 280 22.15 -21.34 -5.31
N ALA A 281 21.32 -22.35 -5.07
CA ALA A 281 19.86 -22.26 -5.14
C ALA A 281 19.19 -21.69 -3.87
N LYS A 282 19.93 -21.41 -2.79
CA LYS A 282 19.36 -20.98 -1.49
C LYS A 282 19.35 -19.46 -1.25
N GLY A 283 19.95 -18.65 -2.13
CA GLY A 283 19.89 -17.18 -2.04
C GLY A 283 18.62 -16.60 -2.69
N LEU A 284 18.15 -15.45 -2.21
CA LEU A 284 16.98 -14.73 -2.76
C LEU A 284 17.20 -14.25 -4.22
N ASP A 285 18.45 -14.13 -4.66
CA ASP A 285 18.83 -13.89 -6.06
C ASP A 285 18.60 -15.09 -6.99
N ASN A 286 18.16 -16.24 -6.46
CA ASN A 286 17.89 -17.42 -7.27
C ASN A 286 16.61 -17.24 -8.11
N PRO A 287 16.68 -17.25 -9.45
CA PRO A 287 15.50 -17.14 -10.32
C PRO A 287 14.48 -18.26 -10.13
N VAL A 288 14.86 -19.39 -9.54
CA VAL A 288 13.95 -20.50 -9.18
C VAL A 288 13.03 -20.07 -8.02
N LEU A 289 13.57 -19.46 -6.96
CA LEU A 289 12.78 -19.03 -5.80
C LEU A 289 11.87 -17.86 -6.14
N GLN A 290 12.37 -16.90 -6.94
CA GLN A 290 11.57 -15.77 -7.44
C GLN A 290 10.40 -16.26 -8.31
N LEU A 291 10.61 -17.24 -9.19
CA LEU A 291 9.53 -17.79 -10.01
C LEU A 291 8.57 -18.69 -9.21
N LYS A 292 9.05 -19.34 -8.14
CA LYS A 292 8.16 -20.06 -7.19
C LYS A 292 7.26 -19.08 -6.44
N ALA A 293 7.81 -18.00 -5.87
CA ALA A 293 7.05 -16.96 -5.19
C ALA A 293 6.02 -16.27 -6.13
N PHE A 294 6.39 -16.01 -7.38
CA PHE A 294 5.47 -15.53 -8.42
C PHE A 294 4.30 -16.50 -8.64
N LEU A 295 4.54 -17.81 -8.73
CA LEU A 295 3.48 -18.81 -8.89
C LEU A 295 2.62 -18.99 -7.63
N ASP A 296 3.21 -18.84 -6.44
CA ASP A 296 2.50 -18.92 -5.17
C ASP A 296 1.56 -17.71 -4.98
N GLN A 297 1.96 -16.50 -5.41
CA GLN A 297 1.08 -15.33 -5.45
C GLN A 297 -0.20 -15.56 -6.30
N TYR A 298 -0.09 -16.28 -7.43
CA TYR A 298 -1.25 -16.66 -8.27
C TYR A 298 -2.15 -17.75 -7.67
N ASN A 299 -1.72 -18.44 -6.60
CA ASN A 299 -2.56 -19.42 -5.91
C ASN A 299 -3.52 -18.72 -4.94
N ASP A 300 -3.07 -17.68 -4.23
CA ASP A 300 -3.89 -16.93 -3.28
C ASP A 300 -5.02 -16.13 -3.95
N GLU A 301 -4.79 -15.56 -5.14
CA GLU A 301 -5.85 -14.93 -5.94
C GLU A 301 -6.98 -15.92 -6.28
N GLY A 302 -6.67 -17.21 -6.46
CA GLY A 302 -7.67 -18.26 -6.70
C GLY A 302 -8.46 -18.66 -5.46
N ALA A 303 -7.86 -18.55 -4.27
CA ALA A 303 -8.47 -18.90 -3.00
C ALA A 303 -9.30 -17.73 -2.40
N GLN A 304 -8.80 -16.49 -2.52
CA GLN A 304 -9.46 -15.30 -2.00
C GLN A 304 -10.40 -14.64 -3.04
N GLY A 305 -10.11 -14.73 -4.34
CA GLY A 305 -10.96 -14.18 -5.40
C GLY A 305 -12.37 -14.77 -5.44
N LYS A 306 -12.53 -16.04 -5.02
CA LYS A 306 -13.85 -16.67 -4.85
C LYS A 306 -14.67 -16.11 -3.68
N LYS A 307 -14.08 -15.36 -2.75
CA LYS A 307 -14.77 -14.72 -1.61
C LYS A 307 -14.98 -13.22 -1.76
N LEU A 308 -14.27 -12.54 -2.67
CA LEU A 308 -14.34 -11.09 -2.82
C LEU A 308 -14.99 -10.60 -4.12
N PHE A 309 -15.12 -11.43 -5.16
CA PHE A 309 -15.65 -11.00 -6.47
C PHE A 309 -17.07 -11.50 -6.83
N HIS A 310 -17.75 -12.22 -5.95
CA HIS A 310 -19.17 -12.58 -6.08
C HIS A 310 -19.99 -12.22 -4.82
N GLY A 311 -19.72 -11.04 -4.27
CA GLY A 311 -20.73 -10.33 -3.48
C GLY A 311 -21.77 -9.76 -4.44
N ASP A 312 -22.83 -10.50 -4.70
CA ASP A 312 -23.89 -10.07 -5.63
C ASP A 312 -24.57 -8.80 -5.10
N GLN A 313 -24.58 -7.73 -5.91
CA GLN A 313 -25.31 -6.50 -5.59
C GLN A 313 -26.81 -6.75 -5.36
N SER A 314 -27.36 -7.83 -5.94
CA SER A 314 -28.75 -8.24 -5.70
C SER A 314 -29.01 -8.63 -4.24
N GLU A 315 -28.06 -9.27 -3.54
CA GLU A 315 -28.23 -9.66 -2.13
C GLU A 315 -28.18 -8.44 -1.20
N LEU A 316 -27.30 -7.46 -1.48
CA LEU A 316 -27.23 -6.22 -0.72
C LEU A 316 -28.51 -5.38 -0.88
N LEU A 317 -29.05 -5.32 -2.10
CA LEU A 317 -30.32 -4.65 -2.39
C LEU A 317 -31.52 -5.41 -1.81
N ALA A 318 -31.53 -6.74 -1.83
CA ALA A 318 -32.57 -7.56 -1.20
C ALA A 318 -32.56 -7.46 0.34
N ALA A 319 -31.39 -7.29 0.96
CA ALA A 319 -31.27 -7.04 2.40
C ALA A 319 -31.79 -5.66 2.81
N LEU A 320 -31.61 -4.64 1.95
CA LEU A 320 -32.15 -3.29 2.17
C LEU A 320 -33.66 -3.22 1.89
N ALA A 321 -34.17 -3.98 0.92
CA ALA A 321 -35.60 -4.05 0.61
C ALA A 321 -36.44 -4.71 1.73
N LYS A 322 -35.84 -5.53 2.60
CA LYS A 322 -36.49 -6.19 3.75
C LYS A 322 -36.47 -5.36 5.05
N ARG A 323 -36.10 -4.07 4.98
CA ARG A 323 -36.10 -3.12 6.12
C ARG A 323 -36.96 -1.87 5.86
N LYS A 324 -38.01 -2.04 5.08
CA LYS A 324 -39.19 -1.16 5.02
C LYS A 324 -40.42 -1.98 5.36
#